data_AF-A0A968MNW8-F1
#
_entry.id   AF-A0A968MNW8-F1
#
_cell.length_a   1.000
_cell.length_b   1.000
_cell.length_c   1.000
_cell.angle_alpha   90.00
_cell.angle_beta   90.00
_cell.angle_gamma   90.00
#
_symmetry.space_group_name_H-M   'P 1'
#
loop_
_entity.id
_entity.type
_entity.pdbx_description
1 polymer ?
#
loop_
_entity_poly.entity_id
_entity_poly.type
_entity_poly.pdbx_seq_one_letter_code
_entity_poly.pdbx_strand_id
1 'polypeptide(L)'
;MVSPEFATGRSEALVPTDTGARINIPTGDGETNVWFHTAVSLPAPAWSAYGTLYGGYNLRTNDFSDQIAFGAELGVFVAKLVWLQARFDGLETPTPPEDLRPTGGFIFGEGTEYLRAGGGAAARIFSTPFWGTFDFWVPFGQLRNLYAGPTFMFGLAFDWSPSS
;
A
#
# COMPACT_ATOMS: atom_id res chain seq x y z
N MET A 1 -2.63 -12.06 10.23
CA MET A 1 -1.29 -11.56 10.63
C MET A 1 -1.50 -10.34 11.52
N VAL A 2 -0.65 -10.15 12.53
CA VAL A 2 -0.64 -8.95 13.38
C VAL A 2 0.73 -8.31 13.27
N SER A 3 0.76 -7.00 13.05
CA SER A 3 2.00 -6.25 12.80
C SER A 3 2.01 -4.97 13.64
N PRO A 4 2.92 -4.85 14.64
CA PRO A 4 3.10 -3.61 15.37
C PRO A 4 4.00 -2.65 14.59
N GLU A 5 3.64 -1.38 14.56
CA GLU A 5 4.51 -0.28 14.12
C GLU A 5 4.86 0.60 15.32
N PHE A 6 6.14 0.84 15.54
CA PHE A 6 6.62 1.66 16.65
C PHE A 6 6.91 3.08 16.19
N ALA A 7 6.60 4.05 17.05
CA ALA A 7 6.94 5.46 16.85
C ALA A 7 8.46 5.64 16.72
N THR A 8 8.95 5.75 15.48
CA THR A 8 10.37 5.91 15.18
C THR A 8 10.68 7.19 14.40
N GLY A 9 9.66 7.85 13.85
CA GLY A 9 9.77 9.08 13.07
C GLY A 9 9.68 10.37 13.89
N ARG A 10 10.20 11.47 13.34
CA ARG A 10 10.01 12.81 13.90
C ARG A 10 8.82 13.47 13.19
N SER A 11 7.80 13.83 13.96
CA SER A 11 6.62 14.57 13.49
C SER A 11 6.97 15.99 13.04
N GLU A 12 8.04 16.61 13.57
CA GLU A 12 8.45 18.00 13.27
C GLU A 12 9.77 18.10 12.48
N ALA A 13 9.87 17.42 11.35
CA ALA A 13 11.02 17.50 10.45
C ALA A 13 10.86 18.63 9.41
N LEU A 14 11.18 19.87 9.81
CA LEU A 14 11.14 21.04 8.93
C LEU A 14 12.34 21.09 7.97
N VAL A 15 12.08 21.12 6.66
CA VAL A 15 13.08 21.28 5.60
C VAL A 15 12.97 22.69 5.00
N PRO A 16 14.08 23.44 4.85
CA PRO A 16 14.07 24.74 4.18
C PRO A 16 13.78 24.60 2.68
N THR A 17 13.04 25.53 2.10
CA THR A 17 12.84 25.64 0.65
C THR A 17 13.63 26.83 0.09
N ASP A 18 13.85 26.81 -1.23
CA ASP A 18 14.52 27.88 -1.98
C ASP A 18 13.77 29.23 -1.92
N THR A 19 12.52 29.24 -1.44
CA THR A 19 11.70 30.44 -1.24
C THR A 19 11.79 31.04 0.16
N GLY A 20 12.55 30.42 1.07
CA GLY A 20 12.61 30.81 2.48
C GLY A 20 11.47 30.26 3.34
N ALA A 21 10.46 29.62 2.73
CA ALA A 21 9.44 28.87 3.44
C ALA A 21 10.01 27.55 4.02
N ARG A 22 9.47 27.08 5.15
CA ARG A 22 9.79 25.77 5.73
C ARG A 22 8.64 24.81 5.45
N ILE A 23 8.94 23.66 4.86
CA ILE A 23 7.97 22.59 4.63
C ILE A 23 8.24 21.50 5.68
N ASN A 24 7.21 21.03 6.36
CA ASN A 24 7.34 19.85 7.21
C ASN A 24 7.29 18.60 6.35
N ILE A 25 8.34 17.77 6.40
CA ILE A 25 8.39 16.46 5.76
C ILE A 25 8.57 15.42 6.87
N PRO A 26 7.51 15.11 7.63
CA PRO A 26 7.62 14.17 8.74
C PRO A 26 8.08 12.81 8.22
N THR A 27 9.02 12.19 8.94
CA THR A 27 9.46 10.82 8.66
C THR A 27 8.60 9.77 9.36
N GLY A 28 7.58 10.23 10.08
CA GLY A 28 6.55 9.47 10.76
C GLY A 28 5.64 10.44 11.51
N ASP A 29 4.44 9.99 11.85
CA ASP A 29 3.45 10.74 12.63
C ASP A 29 3.73 10.73 14.14
N GLY A 30 4.70 9.95 14.60
CA GLY A 30 5.07 9.83 16.00
C GLY A 30 4.18 8.85 16.77
N GLU A 31 3.42 8.01 16.05
CA GLU A 31 2.45 7.10 16.63
C GLU A 31 2.96 5.67 16.73
N THR A 32 2.42 4.93 17.70
CA THR A 32 2.49 3.47 17.70
C THR A 32 1.16 2.97 17.16
N ASN A 33 1.17 2.11 16.15
CA ASN A 33 -0.05 1.55 15.60
C ASN A 33 0.03 0.02 15.56
N VAL A 34 -1.13 -0.64 15.52
CA VAL A 34 -1.21 -2.10 15.43
C VAL A 34 -2.13 -2.46 14.29
N TRP A 35 -1.55 -3.15 13.30
CA TRP A 35 -2.29 -3.67 12.16
C TRP A 35 -2.73 -5.11 12.37
N PHE A 36 -4.01 -5.35 12.14
CA PHE A 36 -4.59 -6.68 12.00
C PHE A 36 -4.90 -6.92 10.53
N HIS A 37 -4.31 -7.95 9.93
CA HIS A 37 -4.54 -8.30 8.53
C HIS A 37 -5.10 -9.70 8.37
N THR A 38 -6.03 -9.85 7.43
CA THR A 38 -6.54 -11.15 6.99
C THR A 38 -6.56 -11.20 5.46
N ALA A 39 -6.30 -12.38 4.92
CA ALA A 39 -6.36 -12.63 3.49
C ALA A 39 -6.86 -14.05 3.24
N VAL A 40 -7.65 -14.21 2.18
CA VAL A 40 -8.15 -15.49 1.71
C VAL A 40 -7.84 -15.59 0.23
N SER A 41 -7.13 -16.65 -0.17
CA SER A 41 -6.74 -16.91 -1.56
C SER A 41 -7.43 -18.18 -2.06
N LEU A 42 -8.05 -18.06 -3.24
CA LEU A 42 -8.75 -19.13 -3.92
C LEU A 42 -7.98 -19.47 -5.21
N PRO A 43 -7.32 -20.64 -5.29
CA PRO A 43 -6.67 -21.06 -6.51
C PRO A 43 -7.71 -21.52 -7.53
N ALA A 44 -7.43 -21.29 -8.81
CA ALA A 44 -8.25 -21.72 -9.93
C ALA A 44 -7.35 -22.47 -10.95
N PRO A 45 -6.98 -23.73 -10.65
CA PRO A 45 -5.93 -24.46 -11.38
C PRO A 45 -6.25 -24.68 -12.86
N ALA A 46 -7.54 -24.85 -13.21
CA ALA A 46 -7.99 -25.04 -14.58
C ALA A 46 -7.60 -23.88 -15.52
N TRP A 47 -7.45 -22.67 -14.97
CA TRP A 47 -7.07 -21.47 -15.71
C TRP A 47 -5.66 -20.98 -15.35
N SER A 48 -4.90 -21.75 -14.56
CA SER A 48 -3.62 -21.29 -13.99
C SER A 48 -3.75 -19.91 -13.33
N ALA A 49 -4.84 -19.70 -12.61
CA ALA A 49 -5.22 -18.41 -12.04
C ALA A 49 -5.44 -18.52 -10.52
N TYR A 50 -5.53 -17.37 -9.86
CA TYR A 50 -5.97 -17.25 -8.48
C TYR A 50 -6.76 -15.96 -8.28
N GLY A 51 -7.55 -15.92 -7.22
CA GLY A 51 -8.12 -14.70 -6.68
C GLY A 51 -7.87 -14.59 -5.19
N THR A 52 -7.60 -13.39 -4.71
CA THR A 52 -7.34 -13.11 -3.31
C THR A 52 -8.21 -11.94 -2.86
N LEU A 53 -8.85 -12.09 -1.71
CA LEU A 53 -9.49 -10.99 -0.99
C LEU A 53 -8.70 -10.76 0.29
N TYR A 54 -8.50 -9.51 0.64
CA TYR A 54 -7.77 -9.15 1.84
C TYR A 54 -8.35 -7.92 2.50
N GLY A 55 -8.12 -7.81 3.79
CA GLY A 55 -8.55 -6.68 4.60
C GLY A 55 -7.69 -6.53 5.83
N GLY A 56 -7.76 -5.35 6.42
CA GLY A 56 -7.09 -5.07 7.67
C GLY A 56 -7.69 -3.91 8.44
N TYR A 57 -7.36 -3.89 9.72
CA TYR A 57 -7.74 -2.86 10.66
C TYR A 57 -6.47 -2.31 11.29
N ASN A 58 -6.31 -0.99 11.25
CA ASN A 58 -5.24 -0.26 11.90
C ASN A 58 -5.77 0.40 13.16
N LEU A 59 -5.32 -0.07 14.32
CA LEU A 59 -5.57 0.59 15.59
C LEU A 59 -4.50 1.65 15.82
N ARG A 60 -4.89 2.92 15.77
CA ARG A 60 -3.98 4.06 15.96
C ARG A 60 -4.11 4.62 17.38
N THR A 61 -3.08 5.31 17.84
CA THR A 61 -2.99 5.90 19.19
C THR A 61 -3.16 7.42 19.14
N ASN A 62 -2.82 8.14 20.23
CA ASN A 62 -2.68 9.61 20.26
C ASN A 62 -3.80 10.44 19.58
N ASP A 63 -5.05 10.02 19.73
CA ASP A 63 -6.25 10.65 19.17
C ASP A 63 -6.35 10.62 17.62
N PHE A 64 -5.56 9.79 16.95
CA PHE A 64 -5.72 9.54 15.51
C PHE A 64 -6.84 8.55 15.25
N SER A 65 -7.53 8.75 14.13
CA SER A 65 -8.62 7.89 13.72
C SER A 65 -8.12 6.55 13.19
N ASP A 66 -8.72 5.47 13.69
CA ASP A 66 -8.51 4.11 13.18
C ASP A 66 -8.79 4.01 11.68
N GLN A 67 -8.15 3.03 11.03
CA GLN A 67 -8.26 2.84 9.58
C GLN A 67 -8.67 1.42 9.22
N ILE A 68 -9.42 1.30 8.12
CA ILE A 68 -9.79 0.03 7.52
C ILE A 68 -9.17 -0.03 6.13
N ALA A 69 -8.34 -1.05 5.91
CA ALA A 69 -7.82 -1.38 4.60
C ALA A 69 -8.59 -2.56 4.02
N PHE A 70 -8.84 -2.55 2.72
CA PHE A 70 -9.44 -3.67 2.02
C PHE A 70 -8.93 -3.74 0.58
N GLY A 71 -9.01 -4.92 -0.01
CA GLY A 71 -8.65 -5.07 -1.40
C GLY A 71 -8.91 -6.45 -1.97
N ALA A 72 -8.73 -6.52 -3.28
CA ALA A 72 -8.87 -7.71 -4.07
C ALA A 72 -7.75 -7.79 -5.11
N GLU A 73 -7.31 -9.01 -5.39
CA GLU A 73 -6.30 -9.32 -6.39
C GLU A 73 -6.76 -10.50 -7.23
N LEU A 74 -6.57 -10.41 -8.54
CA LEU A 74 -6.76 -11.50 -9.48
C LEU A 74 -5.46 -11.69 -10.26
N GLY A 75 -4.98 -12.92 -10.34
CA GLY A 75 -3.76 -13.25 -11.06
C GLY A 75 -3.94 -14.44 -12.00
N VAL A 76 -3.23 -14.42 -13.13
CA VAL A 76 -3.24 -15.50 -14.12
C VAL A 76 -1.82 -15.74 -14.66
N PHE A 77 -1.42 -17.00 -14.75
CA PHE A 77 -0.15 -17.40 -15.33
C PHE A 77 -0.33 -17.71 -16.82
N VAL A 78 0.01 -16.73 -17.65
CA VAL A 78 -0.20 -16.80 -19.10
C VAL A 78 0.95 -17.56 -19.75
N ALA A 79 0.60 -18.56 -20.54
CA ALA A 79 1.53 -19.38 -21.33
C ALA A 79 2.68 -20.01 -20.52
N LYS A 80 2.53 -20.11 -19.18
CA LYS A 80 3.59 -20.51 -18.24
C LYS A 80 4.86 -19.65 -18.29
N LEU A 81 4.72 -18.39 -18.71
CA LEU A 81 5.85 -17.46 -18.89
C LEU A 81 5.72 -16.22 -18.03
N VAL A 82 4.52 -15.63 -17.99
CA VAL A 82 4.27 -14.36 -17.34
C VAL A 82 3.05 -14.46 -16.44
N TRP A 83 3.21 -14.03 -15.20
CA TRP A 83 2.09 -13.71 -14.32
C TRP A 83 1.57 -12.34 -14.68
N LEU A 84 0.26 -12.24 -14.92
CA LEU A 84 -0.45 -10.98 -15.01
C LEU A 84 -1.37 -10.87 -13.79
N GLN A 85 -1.42 -9.69 -13.21
CA GLN A 85 -2.26 -9.41 -12.04
C GLN A 85 -3.04 -8.12 -12.22
N ALA A 86 -4.26 -8.11 -11.70
CA ALA A 86 -5.11 -6.93 -11.54
C ALA A 86 -5.46 -6.79 -10.06
N ARG A 87 -5.41 -5.57 -9.55
CA ARG A 87 -5.54 -5.29 -8.12
C ARG A 87 -6.41 -4.07 -7.88
N PHE A 88 -7.10 -4.09 -6.75
CA PHE A 88 -7.92 -3.00 -6.25
C PHE A 88 -7.73 -2.89 -4.74
N ASP A 89 -7.47 -1.68 -4.25
CA ASP A 89 -7.19 -1.41 -2.85
C ASP A 89 -7.98 -0.18 -2.41
N GLY A 90 -8.46 -0.22 -1.17
CA GLY A 90 -9.08 0.89 -0.47
C GLY A 90 -8.51 1.06 0.92
N LEU A 91 -8.48 2.31 1.37
CA LEU A 91 -8.22 2.70 2.75
C LEU A 91 -9.29 3.71 3.17
N GLU A 92 -9.96 3.44 4.27
CA GLU A 92 -11.02 4.28 4.83
C GLU A 92 -10.76 4.61 6.30
N THR A 93 -11.30 5.73 6.77
CA THR A 93 -11.24 6.16 8.17
C THR A 93 -12.67 6.20 8.73
N PRO A 94 -13.13 5.18 9.49
CA PRO A 94 -14.55 5.04 9.88
C PRO A 94 -15.07 6.16 10.78
N THR A 95 -14.18 6.76 11.59
CA THR A 95 -14.49 7.88 12.46
C THR A 95 -13.52 9.02 12.13
N PRO A 96 -13.73 9.78 11.05
CA PRO A 96 -12.91 10.95 10.77
C PRO A 96 -13.07 11.95 11.91
N PRO A 97 -12.01 12.67 12.34
CA PRO A 97 -12.14 13.67 13.38
C PRO A 97 -13.00 14.82 12.88
N GLU A 98 -13.89 15.32 13.76
CA GLU A 98 -14.86 16.38 13.45
C GLU A 98 -14.18 17.70 13.01
N ASP A 99 -12.94 17.92 13.46
CA ASP A 99 -12.07 19.01 13.04
C ASP A 99 -10.75 18.42 12.48
N LEU A 100 -10.63 18.33 11.15
CA LEU A 100 -9.32 18.28 10.50
C LEU A 100 -8.64 19.61 10.81
N ARG A 101 -7.95 19.72 11.97
CA ARG A 101 -7.28 20.96 12.36
C ARG A 101 -6.40 21.40 11.18
N PRO A 102 -6.60 22.62 10.63
CA PRO A 102 -5.99 23.06 9.36
C PRO A 102 -4.45 22.99 9.35
N THR A 103 -3.83 22.89 10.52
CA THR A 103 -2.39 22.94 10.71
C THR A 103 -1.73 21.57 10.91
N GLY A 104 -2.49 20.46 10.97
CA GLY A 104 -1.96 19.13 11.33
C GLY A 104 -2.41 17.95 10.48
N GLY A 105 -3.67 17.90 10.01
CA GLY A 105 -4.24 16.67 9.42
C GLY A 105 -3.50 16.15 8.18
N PHE A 106 -3.19 17.03 7.22
CA PHE A 106 -2.45 16.66 6.00
C PHE A 106 -0.98 16.29 6.28
N ILE A 107 -0.38 16.98 7.25
CA ILE A 107 1.05 16.82 7.56
C ILE A 107 1.30 15.46 8.23
N PHE A 108 0.36 14.96 9.04
CA PHE A 108 0.51 13.70 9.78
C PHE A 108 -0.22 12.50 9.14
N GLY A 109 -0.78 12.65 7.93
CA GLY A 109 -1.50 11.56 7.25
C GLY A 109 -2.75 11.09 8.01
N GLU A 110 -3.33 11.96 8.83
CA GLU A 110 -4.56 11.72 9.57
C GLU A 110 -5.75 11.76 8.60
N GLY A 111 -6.72 10.86 8.77
CA GLY A 111 -7.90 10.82 7.91
C GLY A 111 -7.61 10.47 6.45
N THR A 112 -6.48 9.82 6.16
CA THR A 112 -6.12 9.38 4.81
C THR A 112 -7.14 8.39 4.27
N GLU A 113 -7.72 8.70 3.12
CA GLU A 113 -8.66 7.84 2.42
C GLU A 113 -8.29 7.75 0.94
N TYR A 114 -8.27 6.54 0.39
CA TYR A 114 -8.09 6.37 -1.05
C TYR A 114 -8.79 5.13 -1.56
N LEU A 115 -9.12 5.18 -2.85
CA LEU A 115 -9.30 4.00 -3.68
C LEU A 115 -8.24 4.02 -4.77
N ARG A 116 -7.70 2.86 -5.10
CA ARG A 116 -6.78 2.70 -6.23
C ARG A 116 -7.00 1.37 -6.91
N ALA A 117 -6.77 1.34 -8.21
CA ALA A 117 -6.75 0.11 -8.99
C ALA A 117 -5.47 0.10 -9.80
N GLY A 118 -5.03 -1.10 -10.12
CA GLY A 118 -3.76 -1.28 -10.75
C GLY A 118 -3.62 -2.69 -11.28
N GLY A 119 -2.42 -2.95 -11.76
CA GLY A 119 -2.07 -4.25 -12.24
C GLY A 119 -0.59 -4.35 -12.44
N GLY A 120 -0.14 -5.52 -12.85
CA GLY A 120 1.26 -5.76 -13.05
C GLY A 120 1.53 -7.03 -13.81
N ALA A 121 2.81 -7.21 -14.08
CA ALA A 121 3.34 -8.40 -14.68
C ALA A 121 4.60 -8.84 -13.95
N ALA A 122 4.76 -10.15 -13.79
CA ALA A 122 5.99 -10.75 -13.31
C ALA A 122 6.42 -11.88 -14.25
N ALA A 123 7.66 -11.84 -14.73
CA ALA A 123 8.20 -12.85 -15.62
C ALA A 123 9.61 -13.26 -15.20
N ARG A 124 9.94 -14.52 -15.44
CA ARG A 124 11.28 -15.03 -15.18
C ARG A 124 12.26 -14.43 -16.18
N ILE A 125 13.41 -13.97 -15.69
CA ILE A 125 14.47 -13.41 -16.53
C ILE A 125 15.26 -14.58 -17.12
N PHE A 126 14.96 -14.95 -18.37
CA PHE A 126 15.58 -16.08 -19.07
C PHE A 126 15.56 -17.37 -18.21
N SER A 127 16.68 -18.09 -18.15
CA SER A 127 16.88 -19.28 -17.31
C SER A 127 17.47 -18.96 -15.93
N THR A 128 17.44 -17.69 -15.50
CA THR A 128 18.01 -17.27 -14.20
C THR A 128 17.02 -17.53 -13.06
N PRO A 129 17.46 -17.54 -11.78
CA PRO A 129 16.55 -17.55 -10.63
C PRO A 129 15.87 -16.19 -10.37
N PHE A 130 16.05 -15.20 -11.24
CA PHE A 130 15.48 -13.88 -11.06
C PHE A 130 14.16 -13.72 -11.81
N TRP A 131 13.27 -12.96 -11.18
CA TRP A 131 12.00 -12.51 -11.75
C TRP A 131 12.03 -10.99 -11.87
N GLY A 132 11.68 -10.48 -13.05
CA GLY A 132 11.42 -9.07 -13.25
C GLY A 132 9.95 -8.79 -12.99
N THR A 133 9.66 -7.74 -12.23
CA THR A 133 8.29 -7.31 -11.94
C THR A 133 8.06 -5.89 -12.43
N PHE A 134 6.84 -5.64 -12.88
CA PHE A 134 6.33 -4.32 -13.20
C PHE A 134 4.94 -4.19 -12.60
N ASP A 135 4.68 -3.07 -11.95
CA ASP A 135 3.37 -2.75 -11.40
C ASP A 135 3.01 -1.30 -11.69
N PHE A 136 1.72 -1.06 -11.88
CA PHE A 136 1.17 0.28 -12.00
C PHE A 136 -0.07 0.42 -11.13
N TRP A 137 -0.28 1.62 -10.61
CA TRP A 137 -1.43 1.98 -9.79
C TRP A 137 -1.98 3.32 -10.24
N VAL A 138 -3.31 3.43 -10.25
CA VAL A 138 -4.04 4.65 -10.52
C VAL A 138 -5.02 4.88 -9.38
N PRO A 139 -4.86 5.97 -8.60
CA PRO A 139 -5.83 6.37 -7.60
C PRO A 139 -7.09 6.92 -8.27
N PHE A 140 -8.26 6.69 -7.67
CA PHE A 140 -9.54 7.19 -8.15
C PHE A 140 -10.53 7.36 -6.99
N GLY A 141 -11.71 7.91 -7.27
CA GLY A 141 -12.76 8.09 -6.26
C GLY A 141 -12.43 9.22 -5.27
N GLN A 142 -12.86 9.03 -4.02
CA GLN A 142 -12.59 9.99 -2.95
C GLN A 142 -11.16 9.81 -2.44
N LEU A 143 -10.34 10.83 -2.65
CA LEU A 143 -8.95 10.89 -2.23
C LEU A 143 -8.83 11.99 -1.18
N ARG A 144 -8.46 11.63 0.06
CA ARG A 144 -8.40 12.57 1.18
C ARG A 144 -7.05 12.48 1.87
N ASN A 145 -6.45 13.63 2.15
CA ASN A 145 -5.19 13.76 2.88
C ASN A 145 -4.01 12.95 2.31
N LEU A 146 -3.92 12.83 0.98
CA LEU A 146 -2.77 12.25 0.30
C LEU A 146 -2.42 12.98 -1.01
N TYR A 147 -1.16 12.90 -1.41
CA TYR A 147 -0.75 13.23 -2.78
C TYR A 147 -1.05 12.04 -3.69
N ALA A 148 -1.90 12.28 -4.69
CA ALA A 148 -2.36 11.22 -5.59
C ALA A 148 -1.86 11.44 -7.02
N GLY A 149 -1.42 10.35 -7.64
CA GLY A 149 -1.07 10.30 -9.05
C GLY A 149 -0.83 8.86 -9.50
N PRO A 150 -0.74 8.60 -10.81
CA PRO A 150 -0.32 7.31 -11.31
C PRO A 150 1.09 6.96 -10.82
N THR A 151 1.25 5.74 -10.30
CA THR A 151 2.54 5.24 -9.79
C THR A 151 2.96 4.02 -10.59
N PHE A 152 4.24 3.95 -10.95
CA PHE A 152 4.86 2.81 -11.62
C PHE A 152 5.99 2.26 -10.75
N MET A 153 6.09 0.95 -10.68
CA MET A 153 7.12 0.25 -9.90
C MET A 153 7.76 -0.83 -10.76
N PHE A 154 9.08 -0.92 -10.67
CA PHE A 154 9.87 -2.00 -11.26
C PHE A 154 10.60 -2.72 -10.13
N GLY A 155 10.65 -4.03 -10.21
CA GLY A 155 11.28 -4.85 -9.18
C GLY A 155 12.05 -6.02 -9.74
N LEU A 156 12.93 -6.54 -8.90
CA LEU A 156 13.66 -7.78 -9.10
C LEU A 156 13.41 -8.67 -7.89
N ALA A 157 12.93 -9.88 -8.12
CA ALA A 157 12.77 -10.90 -7.09
C ALA A 157 13.72 -12.06 -7.37
N PHE A 158 14.24 -12.66 -6.30
CA PHE A 158 15.11 -13.84 -6.37
C PHE A 158 14.34 -15.06 -5.86
N ASP A 159 14.24 -16.09 -6.68
CA ASP A 159 13.64 -17.37 -6.35
C ASP A 159 14.72 -18.34 -5.90
N TRP A 160 14.76 -18.61 -4.59
CA TRP A 160 15.60 -19.65 -4.01
C TRP A 160 14.79 -20.93 -3.82
N SER A 161 14.46 -21.60 -4.92
CA SER A 161 13.90 -22.94 -4.89
C SER A 161 15.05 -23.97 -4.94
N PRO A 162 15.21 -24.83 -3.91
CA PRO A 162 16.13 -25.96 -3.98
C PRO A 162 15.72 -26.86 -5.15
N SER A 163 16.67 -27.26 -5.98
CA SER A 163 16.42 -28.25 -7.04
C SER A 163 15.97 -29.56 -6.40
N SER A 164 14.69 -29.90 -6.56
CA SER A 164 14.14 -31.23 -6.27
C SER A 164 14.43 -32.21 -7.39
#